data_AF-A0A9W8CHD8-F1
#
_entry.id   AF-A0A9W8CHD8-F1
#
_cell.length_a   1.000
_cell.length_b   1.000
_cell.length_c   1.000
_cell.angle_alpha   90.00
_cell.angle_beta   90.00
_cell.angle_gamma   90.00
#
_symmetry.space_group_name_H-M   'P 1'
#
loop_
_entity.id
_entity.type
_entity.pdbx_description
1 polymer ?
#
loop_
_entity_poly.entity_id
_entity_poly.type
_entity_poly.pdbx_seq_one_letter_code
_entity_poly.pdbx_strand_id
1 'polypeptide(L)'
;MSFSLTPSEIARVETAEFLGIRLDPVGYVDLSTIVVLSTMYGIELIAFCYQLYHRDYPPLKVKNVPLMFSLYFGGIVWMLGDIFTSGLVHLDSSPVLRSCKFTLIWCRVSIGAYYVTSLFALRTYALYHVFYLGKAFKGRVV
;
A
#
# COMPACT_ATOMS: atom_id res chain seq x y z
N MET A 1 -18.97 -9.76 -17.57
CA MET A 1 -18.39 -10.73 -16.61
C MET A 1 -19.51 -11.13 -15.67
N SER A 2 -19.92 -12.39 -15.65
CA SER A 2 -20.91 -12.90 -14.68
C SER A 2 -20.15 -13.44 -13.47
N PHE A 3 -20.29 -12.79 -12.32
CA PHE A 3 -19.74 -13.29 -11.05
C PHE A 3 -20.75 -14.26 -10.43
N SER A 4 -20.34 -15.49 -10.15
CA SER A 4 -21.16 -16.44 -9.37
C SER A 4 -21.03 -16.08 -7.89
N LEU A 5 -22.09 -15.52 -7.32
CA LEU A 5 -22.14 -15.17 -5.90
C LEU A 5 -22.17 -16.43 -5.04
N THR A 6 -21.45 -16.40 -3.92
CA THR A 6 -21.51 -17.44 -2.90
C THR A 6 -22.84 -17.36 -2.12
N PRO A 7 -23.31 -18.45 -1.50
CA PRO A 7 -24.57 -18.44 -0.73
C PRO A 7 -24.60 -17.40 0.40
N SER A 8 -23.43 -17.09 0.99
CA SER A 8 -23.26 -16.05 2.00
C SER A 8 -23.40 -14.63 1.44
N GLU A 9 -23.03 -14.41 0.19
CA GLU A 9 -23.17 -13.10 -0.48
C GLU A 9 -24.64 -12.84 -0.83
N ILE A 10 -25.36 -13.87 -1.28
CA ILE A 10 -26.81 -13.80 -1.52
C ILE A 10 -27.53 -13.39 -0.24
N ALA A 11 -27.22 -14.03 0.90
CA ALA A 11 -27.81 -13.68 2.20
C ALA A 11 -27.48 -12.24 2.66
N ARG A 12 -26.28 -11.73 2.32
CA ARG A 12 -25.91 -10.33 2.61
C ARG A 12 -26.63 -9.33 1.71
N VAL A 13 -26.84 -9.67 0.44
CA VAL A 13 -27.62 -8.85 -0.49
C VAL A 13 -29.08 -8.82 -0.08
N GLU A 14 -29.67 -9.95 0.31
CA GLU A 14 -31.05 -10.04 0.82
C GLU A 14 -31.24 -9.25 2.12
N THR A 15 -30.29 -9.31 3.06
CA THR A 15 -30.36 -8.51 4.30
C THR A 15 -30.14 -7.01 4.04
N ALA A 16 -29.30 -6.65 3.07
CA ALA A 16 -29.11 -5.27 2.65
C ALA A 16 -30.36 -4.71 1.95
N GLU A 17 -30.98 -5.51 1.08
CA GLU A 17 -32.24 -5.18 0.40
C GLU A 17 -33.37 -5.00 1.42
N PHE A 18 -33.43 -5.85 2.44
CA PHE A 18 -34.35 -5.70 3.57
C PHE A 18 -34.16 -4.37 4.34
N LEU A 19 -32.92 -3.89 4.43
CA LEU A 19 -32.59 -2.59 5.04
C LEU A 19 -32.75 -1.41 4.07
N GLY A 20 -33.19 -1.65 2.82
CA GLY A 20 -33.33 -0.64 1.78
C GLY A 20 -32.01 -0.10 1.25
N ILE A 21 -30.89 -0.79 1.52
CA ILE A 21 -29.55 -0.40 1.08
C ILE A 21 -29.20 -1.22 -0.16
N ARG A 22 -29.04 -0.56 -1.31
CA ARG A 22 -28.48 -1.21 -2.51
C ARG A 22 -27.00 -1.51 -2.28
N LEU A 23 -26.66 -2.77 -2.02
CA LEU A 23 -25.28 -3.24 -2.00
C LEU A 23 -24.89 -3.75 -3.39
N ASP A 24 -23.95 -3.07 -4.05
CA ASP A 24 -23.23 -3.66 -5.18
C ASP A 24 -22.19 -4.66 -4.63
N PRO A 25 -22.13 -5.91 -5.12
CA PRO A 25 -21.23 -6.94 -4.60
C PRO A 25 -19.74 -6.61 -4.82
N VAL A 26 -19.43 -5.78 -5.82
CA VAL A 26 -18.18 -5.05 -5.98
C VAL A 26 -18.57 -3.71 -6.57
N GLY A 27 -18.50 -2.63 -5.78
CA GLY A 27 -18.82 -1.31 -6.29
C GLY A 27 -17.91 -0.97 -7.47
N TYR A 28 -18.47 -0.45 -8.57
CA TYR A 28 -17.66 0.02 -9.71
C TYR A 28 -16.60 1.04 -9.27
N VAL A 29 -16.91 1.81 -8.21
CA VAL A 29 -16.01 2.75 -7.55
C VAL A 29 -14.80 2.04 -6.93
N ASP A 30 -15.01 0.95 -6.21
CA ASP A 30 -13.93 0.20 -5.56
C ASP A 30 -13.01 -0.46 -6.58
N LEU A 31 -13.60 -1.06 -7.62
CA LEU A 31 -12.85 -1.66 -8.72
C LEU A 31 -12.01 -0.60 -9.44
N SER A 32 -12.60 0.58 -9.71
CA SER A 32 -11.87 1.70 -10.32
C SER A 32 -10.69 2.15 -9.45
N THR A 33 -10.87 2.18 -8.13
CA THR A 33 -9.84 2.59 -7.16
C THR A 33 -8.68 1.60 -7.17
N ILE A 34 -8.97 0.29 -7.15
CA ILE A 34 -7.94 -0.76 -7.22
C ILE A 34 -7.15 -0.67 -8.54
N VAL A 35 -7.84 -0.47 -9.66
CA VAL A 35 -7.19 -0.34 -10.98
C VAL A 35 -6.27 0.88 -11.02
N VAL A 36 -6.77 2.05 -10.61
CA VAL A 36 -5.98 3.29 -10.61
C VAL A 36 -4.76 3.17 -9.70
N LEU A 37 -4.93 2.70 -8.46
CA LEU A 37 -3.82 2.52 -7.54
C LEU A 37 -2.80 1.50 -8.06
N SER A 38 -3.26 0.37 -8.62
CA SER A 38 -2.37 -0.66 -9.19
C SER A 38 -1.57 -0.12 -10.37
N THR A 39 -2.19 0.68 -11.26
CA THR A 39 -1.46 1.31 -12.37
C THR A 39 -0.44 2.35 -11.90
N MET A 40 -0.78 3.13 -10.87
CA MET A 40 0.13 4.11 -10.28
C MET A 40 1.38 3.43 -9.69
N TYR A 41 1.20 2.39 -8.87
CA TYR A 41 2.32 1.60 -8.33
C TYR A 41 3.10 0.88 -9.44
N GLY A 42 2.43 0.42 -10.50
CA GLY A 42 3.10 -0.16 -11.67
C GLY A 42 4.03 0.82 -12.40
N ILE A 43 3.60 2.07 -12.58
CA ILE A 43 4.43 3.14 -13.16
C ILE A 43 5.60 3.46 -12.24
N GLU A 44 5.37 3.52 -10.93
CA GLU A 44 6.45 3.71 -9.95
C GLU A 44 7.48 2.59 -10.00
N LEU A 45 7.06 1.33 -10.16
CA LEU A 45 7.97 0.20 -10.32
C LEU A 45 8.89 0.38 -11.54
N ILE A 46 8.33 0.83 -12.67
CA ILE A 46 9.11 1.09 -13.89
C ILE A 46 10.12 2.22 -13.64
N ALA A 47 9.70 3.29 -12.97
CA ALA A 47 10.59 4.39 -12.59
C ALA A 47 11.71 3.91 -11.65
N PHE A 48 11.41 2.99 -10.72
CA PHE A 48 12.40 2.35 -9.87
C PHE A 48 13.38 1.49 -10.66
N CYS A 49 12.91 0.65 -11.58
CA CYS A 49 13.78 -0.13 -12.46
C CYS A 49 14.70 0.77 -13.28
N TYR A 50 14.17 1.88 -13.82
CA TYR A 50 14.96 2.87 -14.53
C TYR A 50 16.03 3.53 -13.65
N GLN A 51 15.68 3.86 -12.40
CA GLN A 51 16.61 4.40 -11.40
C GLN A 51 17.70 3.39 -11.01
N LEU A 52 17.37 2.09 -10.95
CA LEU A 52 18.32 1.02 -10.68
C LEU A 52 19.31 0.83 -11.84
N TYR A 53 18.84 0.99 -13.07
CA TYR A 53 19.70 0.93 -14.26
C TYR A 53 20.63 2.15 -14.35
N HIS A 54 20.12 3.35 -14.06
CA HIS A 54 20.88 4.61 -14.10
C HIS A 54 21.39 5.03 -12.71
N ARG A 55 22.03 4.11 -11.98
CA ARG A 55 22.53 4.37 -10.62
C ARG A 55 23.65 5.41 -10.54
N ASP A 56 24.34 5.67 -11.63
CA ASP A 56 25.44 6.64 -11.69
C ASP A 56 24.99 8.09 -11.86
N TYR A 57 23.69 8.33 -12.04
CA TYR A 57 23.17 9.69 -12.17
C TYR A 57 23.27 10.44 -10.81
N PRO A 58 24.05 11.53 -10.71
CA PRO A 58 24.36 12.20 -9.45
C PRO A 58 23.15 12.58 -8.59
N PRO A 59 22.05 13.16 -9.13
CA PRO A 59 20.91 13.55 -8.29
C PRO A 59 20.12 12.35 -7.75
N LEU A 60 20.22 11.17 -8.38
CA LEU A 60 19.61 9.94 -7.88
C LEU A 60 20.43 9.31 -6.76
N LYS A 61 21.76 9.52 -6.75
CA LYS A 61 22.67 9.00 -5.71
C LYS A 61 22.53 9.72 -4.37
N VAL A 62 22.17 11.01 -4.39
CA VAL A 62 21.95 11.83 -3.18
C VAL A 62 20.64 11.44 -2.47
N LYS A 63 19.64 10.99 -3.22
CA LYS A 63 18.41 10.43 -2.64
C LYS A 63 18.70 8.98 -2.25
N ASN A 64 18.92 8.70 -0.96
CA ASN A 64 19.14 7.34 -0.43
C ASN A 64 18.24 6.29 -1.11
N VAL A 65 18.75 5.63 -2.14
CA VAL A 65 17.98 4.68 -2.99
C VAL A 65 17.40 3.53 -2.19
N PRO A 66 18.13 2.92 -1.22
CA PRO A 66 17.57 1.86 -0.38
C PRO A 66 16.35 2.30 0.43
N LEU A 67 16.32 3.56 0.88
CA LEU A 67 15.21 4.10 1.65
C LEU A 67 13.97 4.32 0.78
N MET A 68 14.16 4.73 -0.48
CA MET A 68 13.04 4.82 -1.43
C MET A 68 12.47 3.44 -1.76
N PHE A 69 13.34 2.44 -1.92
CA PHE A 69 12.91 1.06 -2.15
C PHE A 69 12.10 0.53 -0.97
N SER A 70 12.58 0.74 0.26
CA SER A 70 11.86 0.29 1.45
C SER A 70 10.51 0.99 1.63
N LEU A 71 10.42 2.26 1.27
CA LEU A 71 9.16 3.02 1.31
C LEU A 71 8.15 2.50 0.28
N TYR A 72 8.61 2.17 -0.93
CA TYR A 72 7.78 1.56 -1.96
C TYR A 72 7.22 0.20 -1.55
N PHE A 73 8.06 -0.68 -0.98
CA PHE A 73 7.61 -1.96 -0.43
C PHE A 73 6.62 -1.79 0.73
N GLY A 74 6.87 -0.84 1.63
CA GLY A 74 5.92 -0.48 2.69
C GLY A 74 4.57 -0.02 2.12
N GLY A 75 4.59 0.78 1.05
CA GLY A 75 3.40 1.24 0.32
C GLY A 75 2.59 0.09 -0.29
N ILE A 76 3.24 -0.87 -0.94
CA ILE A 76 2.56 -2.06 -1.49
C ILE A 76 1.89 -2.87 -0.38
N VAL A 77 2.63 -3.16 0.71
CA VAL A 77 2.10 -3.92 1.85
C VAL A 77 0.92 -3.18 2.48
N TRP A 78 1.00 -1.85 2.55
CA TRP A 78 -0.11 -1.02 3.01
C TRP A 78 -1.33 -1.12 2.09
N MET A 79 -1.14 -0.97 0.78
CA MET A 79 -2.22 -1.06 -0.21
C MET A 79 -2.91 -2.43 -0.16
N LEU A 80 -2.14 -3.52 -0.11
CA LEU A 80 -2.68 -4.87 0.04
C LEU A 80 -3.49 -4.96 1.34
N GLY A 81 -2.90 -4.53 2.46
CA GLY A 81 -3.58 -4.49 3.75
C GLY A 81 -4.92 -3.75 3.71
N ASP A 82 -4.99 -2.63 2.98
CA ASP A 82 -6.21 -1.84 2.80
C ASP A 82 -7.27 -2.59 1.98
N ILE A 83 -6.88 -3.19 0.85
CA ILE A 83 -7.78 -4.02 0.02
C ILE A 83 -8.39 -5.18 0.83
N PHE A 84 -7.58 -5.83 1.67
CA PHE A 84 -8.02 -6.95 2.51
C PHE A 84 -8.97 -6.53 3.65
N THR A 85 -8.75 -5.36 4.23
CA THR A 85 -9.52 -4.87 5.40
C THR A 85 -10.79 -4.15 5.01
N SER A 86 -10.80 -3.48 3.87
CA SER A 86 -11.99 -2.87 3.28
C SER A 86 -12.97 -3.92 2.73
N GLY A 87 -12.60 -5.20 2.73
CA GLY A 87 -13.48 -6.30 2.28
C GLY A 87 -13.75 -6.28 0.78
N LEU A 88 -12.90 -5.60 0.00
CA LEU A 88 -13.04 -5.46 -1.45
C LEU A 88 -12.85 -6.77 -2.20
N VAL A 89 -12.16 -7.74 -1.58
CA VAL A 89 -11.95 -9.09 -2.11
C VAL A 89 -12.69 -10.08 -1.22
N HIS A 90 -13.68 -10.75 -1.79
CA HIS A 90 -14.42 -11.83 -1.14
C HIS A 90 -13.56 -13.09 -1.10
N LEU A 91 -12.80 -13.26 -0.01
CA LEU A 91 -11.87 -14.38 0.20
C LEU A 91 -12.53 -15.62 0.83
N ASP A 92 -13.87 -15.66 0.89
CA ASP A 92 -14.62 -16.71 1.60
C ASP A 92 -14.52 -18.10 0.94
N SER A 93 -13.95 -18.19 -0.24
CA SER A 93 -13.69 -19.45 -0.94
C SER A 93 -12.50 -20.26 -0.39
N SER A 94 -11.64 -19.68 0.47
CA SER A 94 -10.52 -20.44 1.07
C SER A 94 -10.34 -20.22 2.58
N PRO A 95 -10.31 -21.29 3.40
CA PRO A 95 -10.19 -21.18 4.86
C PRO A 95 -8.84 -20.60 5.31
N VAL A 96 -7.77 -20.81 4.52
CA VAL A 96 -6.42 -20.31 4.81
C VAL A 96 -6.37 -18.78 4.77
N LEU A 97 -6.99 -18.16 3.74
CA LEU A 97 -7.00 -16.70 3.61
C LEU A 97 -7.89 -16.03 4.66
N ARG A 98 -8.89 -16.74 5.20
CA ARG A 98 -9.73 -16.25 6.30
C ARG A 98 -8.96 -16.14 7.62
N SER A 99 -8.09 -17.11 7.94
CA SER A 99 -7.20 -17.03 9.12
C SER A 99 -6.13 -15.96 8.99
N CYS A 100 -5.64 -15.69 7.77
CA CYS A 100 -4.64 -14.65 7.52
C CYS A 100 -5.18 -13.21 7.65
N LYS A 101 -6.49 -12.99 7.81
CA LYS A 101 -7.06 -11.63 7.97
C LYS A 101 -6.41 -10.85 9.11
N PHE A 102 -6.18 -11.50 10.26
CA PHE A 102 -5.54 -10.84 11.41
C PHE A 102 -4.07 -10.51 11.13
N THR A 103 -3.34 -11.42 10.48
CA THR A 103 -1.95 -11.21 10.06
C THR A 103 -1.85 -10.07 9.05
N LEU A 104 -2.80 -9.94 8.12
CA LEU A 104 -2.85 -8.88 7.12
C LEU A 104 -3.19 -7.53 7.74
N ILE A 105 -4.11 -7.48 8.71
CA ILE A 105 -4.37 -6.29 9.53
C ILE A 105 -3.10 -5.87 10.28
N TRP A 106 -2.41 -6.83 10.89
CA TRP A 106 -1.16 -6.58 11.60
C TRP A 106 -0.10 -6.00 10.65
N CYS A 107 0.10 -6.61 9.47
CA CYS A 107 1.01 -6.10 8.45
C CYS A 107 0.62 -4.68 7.98
N ARG A 108 -0.67 -4.39 7.80
CA ARG A 108 -1.17 -3.06 7.45
C ARG A 108 -0.77 -2.01 8.50
N VAL A 109 -0.97 -2.31 9.77
CA VAL A 109 -0.71 -1.36 10.85
C VAL A 109 0.80 -1.19 11.06
N SER A 110 1.53 -2.29 11.24
CA SER A 110 2.96 -2.25 11.56
C SER A 110 3.82 -1.82 10.38
N ILE A 111 3.69 -2.49 9.23
CA ILE A 111 4.56 -2.29 8.05
C ILE A 111 4.00 -1.21 7.12
N GLY A 112 2.68 -1.07 7.04
CA GLY A 112 2.09 0.02 6.27
C GLY A 112 2.20 1.33 7.04
N ALA A 113 1.33 1.53 8.02
CA ALA A 113 1.18 2.83 8.69
C ALA A 113 2.43 3.24 9.49
N TYR A 114 2.87 2.45 10.47
CA TYR A 114 3.97 2.85 11.36
C TYR A 114 5.32 2.95 10.64
N TYR A 115 5.64 1.97 9.80
CA TYR A 115 6.92 1.96 9.09
C TYR A 115 7.02 3.07 8.02
N VAL A 116 5.98 3.28 7.21
CA VAL A 116 5.99 4.35 6.20
C VAL A 116 6.02 5.73 6.86
N THR A 117 5.22 5.96 7.90
CA THR A 117 5.20 7.26 8.62
C THR A 117 6.53 7.54 9.32
N SER A 118 7.14 6.55 9.96
CA SER A 118 8.47 6.71 10.61
C SER A 118 9.57 6.98 9.59
N LEU A 119 9.58 6.31 8.43
CA LEU A 119 10.52 6.61 7.35
C LEU A 119 10.31 8.03 6.80
N PHE A 120 9.06 8.46 6.65
CA PHE A 120 8.75 9.80 6.20
C PHE A 120 9.25 10.85 7.20
N ALA A 121 9.01 10.63 8.50
CA ALA A 121 9.50 11.48 9.58
C ALA A 121 11.04 11.54 9.64
N LEU A 122 11.72 10.40 9.49
CA LEU A 122 13.19 10.37 9.43
C LEU A 122 13.72 11.14 8.23
N ARG A 123 13.05 11.04 7.08
CA ARG A 123 13.45 11.75 5.86
C ARG A 123 13.26 13.25 5.99
N THR A 124 12.10 13.71 6.49
CA THR A 124 11.84 15.13 6.71
C THR A 124 12.79 15.72 7.74
N TYR A 125 13.07 14.96 8.81
CA TYR A 125 14.07 15.34 9.81
C TYR A 125 15.50 15.44 9.22
N ALA A 126 15.89 14.49 8.37
CA ALA A 126 17.18 14.56 7.68
C ALA A 126 17.28 15.78 6.76
N LEU A 127 16.22 16.12 6.02
CA LEU A 127 16.17 17.31 5.18
C LEU A 127 16.21 18.59 6.02
N TYR A 128 15.50 18.63 7.16
CA TYR A 128 15.58 19.75 8.10
C TYR A 128 17.01 19.98 8.61
N HIS A 129 17.72 18.90 8.96
CA HIS A 129 19.10 19.01 9.44
C HIS A 129 20.07 19.53 8.36
N VAL A 130 19.87 19.12 7.10
CA VAL A 130 20.71 19.57 5.98
C VAL A 130 20.39 21.01 5.58
N PHE A 131 19.11 21.37 5.43
CA PHE A 131 18.71 22.69 4.92
C PHE A 131 18.64 23.79 5.97
N TYR A 132 18.16 23.47 7.18
CA TYR A 132 17.98 24.47 8.24
C TYR A 132 19.18 24.55 9.17
N LEU A 133 19.69 23.39 9.63
CA LEU A 133 20.83 23.36 10.56
C LEU A 133 22.18 23.42 9.86
N GLY A 134 22.24 23.20 8.54
CA GLY A 134 23.49 23.18 7.76
C GLY A 134 24.47 22.07 8.19
N LYS A 135 23.99 21.05 8.90
CA LYS A 135 24.83 19.97 9.46
C LYS A 135 24.57 18.67 8.69
N ALA A 136 25.60 17.85 8.51
CA ALA A 136 25.44 16.54 7.88
C ALA A 136 24.59 15.61 8.77
N PHE A 137 23.57 14.98 8.19
CA PHE A 137 22.68 14.05 8.91
C PHE A 137 23.40 12.78 9.37
N LYS A 138 24.38 12.30 8.59
CA LYS A 138 25.32 11.28 9.03
C LYS A 138 26.56 12.00 9.55
N GLY A 139 26.92 11.76 10.81
CA GLY A 139 28.21 12.21 11.32
C GLY A 139 29.31 11.72 10.38
N ARG A 140 30.18 12.60 9.90
CA ARG A 140 31.46 12.15 9.37
C ARG A 140 32.15 11.48 10.55
N VAL A 141 32.37 10.17 10.44
CA VAL A 141 33.49 9.56 11.15
C VAL A 141 34.71 10.16 10.47
N VAL A 142 35.22 11.24 11.06
CA VAL A 142 36.55 11.77 10.72
C VAL A 142 37.56 10.85 11.39
#